data_AF-A0A383WN59-F1
#
_entry.id   AF-A0A383WN59-F1
#
_cell.length_a   1.000
_cell.length_b   1.000
_cell.length_c   1.000
_cell.angle_alpha   90.00
_cell.angle_beta   90.00
_cell.angle_gamma   90.00
#
_symmetry.space_group_name_H-M   'P 1'
#
loop_
_entity.id
_entity.type
_entity.pdbx_description
1 polymer ?
#
loop_
_entity_poly.entity_id
_entity_poly.type
_entity_poly.pdbx_seq_one_letter_code
_entity_poly.pdbx_strand_id
1 'polypeptide(L)'
;MCKMCPHGSIAPAAGSLQCSKCSAGFTTPNSPIVRTACSVCRPGRAGPACEKCPANTWSPGGDAASTSCIRCLNGAQSAAGSTSDKAWGSKCIGANANTCKRAANSNGVCTNVPGFGIECGCNPGYIWVNGACKEVITC
;
A
#
# COMPACT_ATOMS: atom_id res chain seq x y z
N MET A 1 34.22 -21.43 10.57
CA MET A 1 33.03 -21.54 9.70
C MET A 1 32.16 -20.31 9.91
N CYS A 2 31.94 -19.49 8.89
CA CYS A 2 31.10 -18.30 8.97
C CYS A 2 29.62 -18.67 8.81
N LYS A 3 28.75 -18.15 9.69
CA LYS A 3 27.29 -18.30 9.57
C LYS A 3 26.71 -17.02 8.99
N MET A 4 25.74 -17.16 8.09
CA MET A 4 25.00 -16.01 7.56
C MET A 4 24.11 -15.43 8.66
N CYS A 5 24.01 -14.11 8.71
CA CYS A 5 23.09 -13.45 9.62
C CYS A 5 21.64 -13.69 9.19
N PRO A 6 20.73 -13.88 10.15
CA PRO A 6 19.31 -14.03 9.85
C PRO A 6 18.72 -12.75 9.27
N HIS A 7 17.53 -12.87 8.67
CA HIS A 7 16.80 -11.72 8.16
C HIS A 7 16.58 -10.62 9.21
N GLY A 8 16.76 -9.37 8.78
CA GLY A 8 16.71 -8.21 9.67
C GLY A 8 17.94 -8.04 10.55
N SER A 9 19.05 -8.74 10.26
CA SER A 9 20.33 -8.57 10.95
C SER A 9 21.51 -8.44 9.99
N ILE A 10 22.55 -7.75 10.44
CA ILE A 10 23.78 -7.46 9.69
C ILE A 10 25.02 -7.92 10.47
N ALA A 11 26.10 -8.23 9.77
CA ALA A 11 27.42 -8.37 10.38
C ALA A 11 28.05 -6.97 10.43
N PRO A 12 28.26 -6.35 11.60
CA PRO A 12 28.70 -4.96 11.68
C PRO A 12 30.09 -4.71 11.05
N ALA A 13 30.91 -5.77 10.94
CA ALA A 13 32.20 -5.73 10.28
C ALA A 13 32.42 -7.00 9.43
N ALA A 14 33.24 -6.89 8.38
CA ALA A 14 33.68 -8.04 7.60
C ALA A 14 34.39 -9.05 8.52
N GLY A 15 33.96 -10.31 8.47
CA GLY A 15 34.49 -11.37 9.34
C GLY A 15 33.90 -11.41 10.76
N SER A 16 32.91 -10.56 11.08
CA SER A 16 32.20 -10.65 12.37
C SER A 16 31.47 -11.99 12.50
N LEU A 17 31.60 -12.61 13.68
CA LEU A 17 30.84 -13.81 14.06
C LEU A 17 29.50 -13.46 14.73
N GLN A 18 29.30 -12.19 15.09
CA GLN A 18 28.07 -11.68 15.67
C GLN A 18 27.23 -10.92 14.64
N CYS A 19 25.92 -11.09 14.77
CA CYS A 19 24.92 -10.39 14.00
C CYS A 19 24.24 -9.33 14.87
N SER A 20 24.20 -8.10 14.37
CA SER A 20 23.47 -6.98 14.96
C SER A 20 22.11 -6.84 14.29
N LYS A 21 21.03 -6.77 15.08
CA LYS A 21 19.69 -6.52 14.54
C LYS A 21 19.60 -5.11 13.96
N CYS A 22 18.85 -4.98 12.88
CA CYS A 22 18.48 -3.67 12.34
C CYS A 22 17.53 -2.95 13.29
N SER A 23 17.68 -1.63 13.39
CA SER A 23 16.76 -0.76 14.10
C SER A 23 15.37 -0.80 13.45
N ALA A 24 14.32 -0.45 14.21
CA ALA A 24 12.96 -0.40 13.68
C ALA A 24 12.87 0.51 12.45
N GLY A 25 12.12 0.09 11.43
CA GLY A 25 12.05 0.77 10.12
C GLY A 25 13.14 0.37 9.13
N PHE A 26 14.13 -0.43 9.57
CA PHE A 26 15.19 -0.96 8.74
C PHE A 26 15.21 -2.49 8.73
N THR A 27 15.66 -3.07 7.63
CA THR A 27 15.80 -4.53 7.44
C THR A 27 16.97 -4.86 6.52
N THR A 28 17.25 -6.15 6.37
CA THR A 28 18.06 -6.67 5.28
C THR A 28 17.14 -7.33 4.24
N PRO A 29 17.28 -6.99 2.94
CA PRO A 29 16.52 -7.67 1.89
C PRO A 29 16.75 -9.18 1.94
N ASN A 30 15.72 -10.00 1.66
CA ASN A 30 15.81 -11.43 1.35
C ASN A 30 16.91 -11.71 0.33
N SER A 31 18.12 -11.95 0.85
CA SER A 31 19.34 -12.05 0.07
C SER A 31 20.27 -13.00 0.83
N PRO A 32 20.85 -14.00 0.16
CA PRO A 32 21.75 -14.97 0.78
C PRO A 32 23.13 -14.36 1.11
N ILE A 33 23.25 -13.03 1.12
CA ILE A 33 24.52 -12.33 1.27
C ILE A 33 24.53 -11.66 2.64
N VAL A 34 25.61 -11.86 3.39
CA VAL A 34 25.88 -11.13 4.63
C VAL A 34 26.00 -9.65 4.29
N ARG A 35 25.19 -8.82 4.95
CA ARG A 35 25.23 -7.36 4.81
C ARG A 35 25.92 -6.74 6.01
N THR A 36 26.57 -5.61 5.76
CA THR A 36 27.18 -4.75 6.77
C THR A 36 26.32 -3.52 7.10
N ALA A 37 25.22 -3.32 6.39
CA ALA A 37 24.31 -2.19 6.56
C ALA A 37 22.85 -2.59 6.38
N CYS A 38 21.97 -1.96 7.16
CA CYS A 38 20.52 -2.12 7.04
C CYS A 38 19.96 -1.18 5.97
N SER A 39 18.85 -1.59 5.35
CA SER A 39 18.11 -0.82 4.35
C SER A 39 16.73 -0.48 4.88
N VAL A 40 16.18 0.67 4.51
CA VAL A 40 14.80 1.05 4.89
C VAL A 40 13.77 0.06 4.33
N CYS A 41 12.63 -0.08 5.02
CA CYS A 41 11.51 -0.85 4.51
C CYS A 41 11.03 -0.28 3.17
N ARG A 42 10.69 -1.17 2.22
CA ARG A 42 10.00 -0.73 1.00
C ARG A 42 8.56 -0.31 1.33
N PRO A 43 7.95 0.58 0.52
CA PRO A 43 6.52 0.89 0.63
C PRO A 43 5.66 -0.37 0.72
N GLY A 44 4.64 -0.34 1.58
CA GLY A 44 3.75 -1.47 1.87
C GLY A 44 4.33 -2.51 2.82
N ARG A 45 5.47 -2.22 3.44
CA ARG A 45 6.10 -3.06 4.45
C ARG A 45 6.51 -2.23 5.66
N ALA A 46 6.40 -2.82 6.85
CA ALA A 46 6.82 -2.17 8.08
C ALA A 46 7.27 -3.20 9.13
N GLY A 47 7.85 -2.71 10.22
CA GLY A 47 8.29 -3.55 11.34
C GLY A 47 9.75 -3.99 11.24
N PRO A 48 10.24 -4.73 12.25
CA PRO A 48 11.66 -5.10 12.38
C PRO A 48 12.17 -6.00 11.26
N ALA A 49 11.27 -6.70 10.57
CA ALA A 49 11.59 -7.54 9.41
C ALA A 49 11.02 -6.99 8.08
N CYS A 50 10.47 -5.76 8.08
CA CYS A 50 9.73 -5.19 6.95
C CYS A 50 8.74 -6.20 6.34
N GLU A 51 7.87 -6.70 7.21
CA GLU A 51 6.84 -7.64 6.82
C GLU A 51 5.80 -6.93 5.96
N LYS A 52 5.15 -7.68 5.07
CA LYS A 52 4.11 -7.14 4.21
C LYS A 52 2.95 -6.68 5.10
N CYS A 53 2.51 -5.43 4.92
CA CYS A 53 1.40 -4.92 5.72
C CYS A 53 0.14 -5.75 5.49
N PRO A 54 -0.59 -6.14 6.55
CA PRO A 54 -1.84 -6.89 6.42
C PRO A 54 -2.93 -6.07 5.72
N ALA A 55 -4.01 -6.73 5.32
CA ALA A 55 -5.18 -6.03 4.78
C ALA A 55 -5.70 -4.97 5.76
N ASN A 56 -6.29 -3.90 5.22
CA ASN A 56 -6.77 -2.72 5.97
C ASN A 56 -5.67 -1.89 6.63
N THR A 57 -4.41 -2.13 6.26
CA THR A 57 -3.27 -1.32 6.69
C THR A 57 -2.38 -0.96 5.51
N TRP A 58 -1.54 0.05 5.70
CA TRP A 58 -0.62 0.54 4.70
C TRP A 58 0.67 1.02 5.35
N SER A 59 1.72 1.17 4.57
CA SER A 59 2.94 1.86 5.01
C SER A 59 3.56 2.63 3.85
N PRO A 60 3.93 3.90 4.03
CA PRO A 60 4.62 4.67 3.00
C PRO A 60 5.99 4.06 2.67
N GLY A 61 6.61 3.33 3.61
CA GLY A 61 7.97 2.84 3.46
C GLY A 61 8.97 3.97 3.32
N GLY A 62 10.24 3.60 3.17
CA GLY A 62 11.32 4.52 2.82
C GLY A 62 11.86 5.33 3.99
N ASP A 63 11.33 5.16 5.20
CA ASP A 63 11.68 5.97 6.35
C ASP A 63 11.76 5.15 7.66
N ALA A 64 12.46 5.71 8.65
CA ALA A 64 12.63 5.07 9.95
C ALA A 64 11.32 4.92 10.75
N ALA A 65 10.27 5.68 10.41
CA ALA A 65 8.95 5.56 11.02
C ALA A 65 8.10 4.43 10.41
N SER A 66 8.62 3.71 9.40
CA SER A 66 8.06 2.44 8.90
C SER A 66 8.25 1.28 9.91
N THR A 67 8.04 1.55 11.20
CA THR A 67 8.11 0.61 12.32
C THR A 67 6.83 -0.19 12.50
N SER A 68 5.71 0.29 11.95
CA SER A 68 4.42 -0.37 12.02
C SER A 68 3.55 -0.01 10.80
N CYS A 69 2.59 -0.88 10.47
CA CYS A 69 1.62 -0.59 9.43
C CYS A 69 0.53 0.33 9.98
N ILE A 70 0.24 1.39 9.25
CA ILE A 70 -0.76 2.39 9.58
C ILE A 70 -2.13 1.84 9.19
N ARG A 71 -3.10 1.90 10.10
CA ARG A 71 -4.48 1.51 9.79
C ARG A 71 -5.10 2.49 8.80
N CYS A 72 -5.89 1.95 7.88
CA CYS A 72 -6.73 2.75 7.01
C CYS A 72 -7.82 3.46 7.82
N LEU A 73 -8.01 4.77 7.61
CA LEU A 73 -9.01 5.58 8.33
C LEU A 73 -10.43 5.37 7.76
N ASN A 74 -11.46 5.69 8.54
CA ASN A 74 -12.87 5.73 8.10
C ASN A 74 -13.40 4.40 7.52
N GLY A 75 -13.00 3.27 8.10
CA GLY A 75 -13.41 1.95 7.62
C GLY A 75 -12.85 1.59 6.24
N ALA A 76 -11.84 2.30 5.75
CA ALA A 76 -11.19 1.97 4.50
C ALA A 76 -10.52 0.58 4.55
N GLN A 77 -10.72 -0.17 3.48
CA GLN A 77 -10.12 -1.47 3.26
C GLN A 77 -8.97 -1.35 2.28
N SER A 78 -7.91 -2.08 2.54
CA SER A 78 -6.74 -2.11 1.66
C SER A 78 -6.30 -3.55 1.46
N ALA A 79 -5.75 -3.85 0.28
CA ALA A 79 -5.11 -5.14 0.08
C ALA A 79 -3.81 -5.20 0.91
N ALA A 80 -3.39 -6.41 1.28
CA ALA A 80 -2.10 -6.59 1.93
C ALA A 80 -0.97 -6.00 1.06
N GLY A 81 -0.06 -5.25 1.69
CA GLY A 81 1.05 -4.56 1.02
C GLY A 81 0.70 -3.19 0.44
N SER A 82 -0.37 -2.55 0.91
CA SER A 82 -0.75 -1.21 0.45
C SER A 82 0.27 -0.16 0.85
N THR A 83 0.57 0.77 -0.07
CA THR A 83 1.71 1.68 0.06
C THR A 83 1.34 3.09 0.48
N SER A 84 0.04 3.41 0.58
CA SER A 84 -0.45 4.77 0.88
C SER A 84 -1.90 4.79 1.36
N ASP A 85 -2.26 5.88 2.03
CA ASP A 85 -3.61 6.24 2.49
C ASP A 85 -4.50 6.86 1.41
N LYS A 86 -3.92 7.56 0.42
CA LYS A 86 -4.69 8.31 -0.60
C LYS A 86 -5.32 7.38 -1.62
N ALA A 87 -6.52 7.63 -2.14
CA ALA A 87 -7.25 6.67 -2.99
C ALA A 87 -6.87 6.64 -4.51
N TRP A 88 -5.61 6.38 -4.87
CA TRP A 88 -5.17 6.12 -6.27
C TRP A 88 -4.08 5.03 -6.37
N GLY A 89 -4.43 3.78 -6.68
CA GLY A 89 -3.50 2.63 -6.69
C GLY A 89 -3.75 1.64 -5.54
N SER A 90 -2.78 0.77 -5.21
CA SER A 90 -2.83 -0.23 -4.12
C SER A 90 -2.93 0.43 -2.73
N LYS A 91 -4.14 0.88 -2.36
CA LYS A 91 -4.41 1.85 -1.28
C LYS A 91 -5.60 1.47 -0.40
N CYS A 92 -5.72 2.19 0.71
CA CYS A 92 -6.91 2.25 1.57
C CYS A 92 -8.12 2.82 0.80
N ILE A 93 -9.00 1.95 0.33
CA ILE A 93 -10.27 2.29 -0.32
C ILE A 93 -11.35 2.29 0.77
N GLY A 94 -11.90 3.46 1.12
CA GLY A 94 -12.99 3.61 2.10
C GLY A 94 -14.12 2.60 1.90
N ALA A 95 -14.57 1.91 2.97
CA ALA A 95 -15.86 1.21 2.96
C ALA A 95 -17.05 2.16 2.74
N ASN A 96 -16.81 3.48 2.90
CA ASN A 96 -17.74 4.57 2.62
C ASN A 96 -17.09 5.68 1.77
N ALA A 97 -16.00 5.36 1.06
CA ALA A 97 -15.52 6.24 0.01
C ALA A 97 -16.39 5.96 -1.20
N ASN A 98 -17.45 6.74 -1.37
CA ASN A 98 -18.23 6.73 -2.59
C ASN A 98 -17.27 6.99 -3.77
N THR A 99 -16.93 5.93 -4.50
CA THR A 99 -16.00 5.96 -5.64
C THR A 99 -16.51 6.92 -6.71
N CYS A 100 -17.82 7.10 -6.79
CA CYS A 100 -18.50 8.03 -7.67
C CYS A 100 -18.27 9.49 -7.28
N LYS A 101 -18.11 9.85 -6.00
CA LYS A 101 -17.71 11.23 -5.62
C LYS A 101 -16.33 11.64 -6.13
N ARG A 102 -15.54 10.68 -6.62
CA ARG A 102 -14.18 10.91 -7.12
C ARG A 102 -14.05 10.68 -8.61
N ALA A 103 -15.11 10.20 -9.28
CA ALA A 103 -15.17 10.11 -10.72
C ALA A 103 -15.41 11.51 -11.31
N ALA A 104 -14.63 11.89 -12.32
CA ALA A 104 -14.85 13.15 -13.04
C ALA A 104 -16.26 13.16 -13.63
N ASN A 105 -16.96 14.28 -13.51
CA ASN A 105 -18.32 14.49 -14.03
C ASN A 105 -19.39 13.53 -13.47
N SER A 106 -19.13 12.93 -12.31
CA SER A 106 -20.10 12.16 -11.54
C SER A 106 -20.85 13.05 -10.54
N ASN A 107 -22.12 12.74 -10.33
CA ASN A 107 -22.98 13.40 -9.36
C ASN A 107 -22.85 12.82 -7.94
N GLY A 108 -21.96 11.83 -7.77
CA GLY A 108 -21.71 11.18 -6.48
C GLY A 108 -22.81 10.23 -6.03
N VAL A 109 -23.74 9.83 -6.91
CA VAL A 109 -24.69 8.73 -6.64
C VAL A 109 -24.05 7.42 -7.06
N CYS A 110 -24.17 6.39 -6.21
CA CYS A 110 -23.77 5.02 -6.54
C CYS A 110 -25.00 4.14 -6.74
N THR A 111 -25.03 3.36 -7.80
CA THR A 111 -25.99 2.28 -8.02
C THR A 111 -25.26 0.95 -8.10
N ASN A 112 -25.70 -0.04 -7.34
CA ASN A 112 -25.15 -1.39 -7.41
C ASN A 112 -25.89 -2.15 -8.51
N VAL A 113 -25.17 -2.54 -9.55
CA VAL A 113 -25.71 -3.26 -10.70
C VAL A 113 -25.29 -4.73 -10.61
N PRO A 114 -26.24 -5.66 -10.43
CA PRO A 114 -25.96 -7.09 -10.39
C PRO A 114 -25.20 -7.54 -11.64
N GLY A 115 -24.00 -8.11 -11.45
CA GLY A 115 -23.14 -8.60 -12.55
C GLY A 115 -22.15 -7.60 -13.13
N PHE A 116 -22.34 -6.28 -12.88
CA PHE A 116 -21.46 -5.22 -13.42
C PHE A 116 -20.74 -4.41 -12.33
N GLY A 117 -21.16 -4.54 -11.07
CA GLY A 117 -20.51 -3.89 -9.93
C GLY A 117 -21.14 -2.54 -9.60
N ILE A 118 -20.32 -1.58 -9.14
CA ILE A 118 -20.79 -0.23 -8.77
C ILE A 118 -20.76 0.66 -10.02
N GLU A 119 -21.92 1.18 -10.40
CA GLU A 119 -22.06 2.24 -11.39
C GLU A 119 -22.27 3.59 -10.70
N CYS A 120 -21.80 4.65 -11.35
CA CYS A 120 -21.92 6.01 -10.84
C CYS A 120 -22.91 6.81 -11.65
N GLY A 121 -23.76 7.56 -10.94
CA GLY A 121 -24.57 8.60 -11.56
C GLY A 121 -23.70 9.72 -12.12
N CYS A 122 -23.99 10.14 -13.33
CA CYS A 122 -23.26 11.22 -14.01
C CYS A 122 -24.01 12.55 -13.93
N ASN A 123 -23.27 13.66 -14.02
CA ASN A 123 -23.85 15.00 -14.15
C ASN A 123 -24.60 15.11 -15.50
N PRO A 124 -25.58 16.04 -15.63
CA PRO A 124 -26.26 16.28 -16.90
C PRO A 124 -25.27 16.53 -18.04
N GLY A 125 -25.50 15.88 -19.20
CA GLY A 125 -24.58 15.92 -20.34
C GLY A 125 -23.53 14.80 -20.34
N TYR A 126 -23.51 13.92 -19.33
CA TYR A 126 -22.57 12.80 -19.24
C TYR A 126 -23.28 11.46 -19.02
N ILE A 127 -22.70 10.37 -19.54
CA ILE A 127 -23.15 8.98 -19.37
C ILE A 127 -22.03 8.09 -18.81
N TRP A 128 -22.39 7.09 -18.01
CA TRP A 128 -21.44 6.14 -17.43
C TRP A 128 -21.00 5.11 -18.47
N VAL A 129 -19.72 5.14 -18.85
CA VAL A 129 -19.14 4.25 -19.87
C VAL A 129 -17.76 3.77 -19.42
N ASN A 130 -17.60 2.45 -19.27
CA ASN A 130 -16.32 1.80 -18.89
C ASN A 130 -15.69 2.38 -17.60
N GLY A 131 -16.51 2.62 -16.57
CA GLY A 131 -16.01 3.07 -15.27
C GLY A 131 -15.78 4.59 -15.14
N ALA A 132 -16.25 5.40 -16.09
CA ALA A 132 -16.15 6.86 -16.04
C ALA A 132 -17.38 7.55 -16.68
N CYS A 133 -17.69 8.77 -16.23
CA CYS A 133 -18.68 9.63 -16.88
C CYS A 133 -18.07 10.32 -18.10
N LYS A 134 -18.59 10.02 -19.29
CA LYS A 134 -18.16 10.60 -20.57
C LYS A 134 -19.25 11.50 -21.14
N GLU A 135 -18.86 12.55 -21.86
CA GLU A 135 -19.82 13.45 -22.49
C GLU A 135 -20.71 12.71 -23.47
N VAL A 136 -22.00 13.04 -23.45
CA VAL A 136 -22.94 12.64 -24.48
C VAL A 136 -22.63 13.50 -25.70
N ILE A 137 -21.84 12.96 -26.62
CA ILE A 137 -21.67 13.56 -27.94
C ILE A 137 -22.99 13.36 -28.67
N THR A 138 -23.87 14.36 -28.62
CA THR A 138 -24.98 14.48 -29.57
C THR A 138 -24.39 14.85 -30.92
N CYS A 139 -24.36 13.88 -31.84
CA CYS A 139 -24.20 14.14 -33.27
C CYS A 139 -25.46 14.79 -33.85
#